data_AF-T0UTZ1-F1
#
_entry.id   AF-T0UTZ1-F1
#
_cell.length_a   1.000
_cell.length_b   1.000
_cell.length_c   1.000
_cell.angle_alpha   90.00
_cell.angle_beta   90.00
_cell.angle_gamma   90.00
#
_symmetry.space_group_name_H-M   'P 1'
#
loop_
_entity.id
_entity.type
_entity.pdbx_description
1 polymer ?
#
loop_
_entity_poly.entity_id
_entity_poly.type
_entity_poly.pdbx_seq_one_letter_code
_entity_poly.pdbx_strand_id
1 'polypeptide(L)' 'MMVLGKIESIDSSAIETEKGNIFRVKAKAKLTAQESRSLKYGFQGRVTSIIDKKSYFAYLKDKLFNQLN' A
#
# COMPACT_ATOMS: atom_id res chain seq x y z
N MET A 1 18.82 0.38 2.76
CA MET A 1 18.14 -0.62 1.92
C MET A 1 16.81 -0.04 1.49
N MET A 2 16.49 -0.06 0.20
CA MET A 2 15.23 0.45 -0.35
C MET A 2 14.45 -0.74 -0.91
N VAL A 3 13.23 -0.95 -0.44
CA VAL A 3 12.35 -2.02 -0.89
C VAL A 3 11.19 -1.40 -1.65
N LEU A 4 10.98 -1.83 -2.89
CA LEU A 4 9.86 -1.40 -3.71
C LEU A 4 8.72 -2.43 -3.63
N GLY A 5 7.52 -1.94 -3.37
CA GLY A 5 6.32 -2.77 -3.29
C GLY A 5 5.12 -2.11 -3.95
N LYS A 6 4.12 -2.93 -4.27
CA LYS A 6 2.81 -2.45 -4.74
C LYS A 6 1.82 -2.54 -3.58
N ILE A 7 1.01 -1.49 -3.41
CA ILE A 7 -0.10 -1.51 -2.46
C ILE A 7 -1.10 -2.58 -2.92
N GLU A 8 -1.45 -3.50 -2.03
CA GLU A 8 -2.46 -4.53 -2.28
C GLU A 8 -3.82 -4.12 -1.71
N SER A 9 -3.83 -3.50 -0.52
CA SER A 9 -5.07 -3.07 0.11
C SER A 9 -4.86 -1.88 1.04
N ILE A 10 -5.94 -1.11 1.19
CA ILE A 10 -6.10 -0.09 2.22
C ILE A 10 -7.38 -0.45 2.96
N ASP A 11 -7.31 -0.54 4.28
CA ASP A 11 -8.49 -0.86 5.10
C ASP A 11 -9.54 0.25 4.91
N SER A 12 -10.83 -0.13 4.86
CA SER A 12 -11.92 0.81 4.60
C SER A 12 -12.28 1.67 5.82
N SER A 13 -11.86 1.24 7.01
CA SER A 13 -12.06 1.95 8.27
C SER A 13 -10.73 2.44 8.83
N ALA A 14 -10.79 3.58 9.52
CA ALA A 14 -9.64 4.12 10.22
C ALA A 14 -9.47 3.44 11.59
N ILE A 15 -8.22 3.37 12.04
CA ILE A 15 -7.82 2.97 13.38
C ILE A 15 -7.48 4.24 14.14
N GLU A 16 -8.13 4.44 15.29
CA GLU A 16 -7.85 5.57 16.17
C GLU A 16 -6.52 5.35 16.89
N THR A 17 -5.71 6.41 16.93
CA THR A 17 -4.46 6.46 17.69
C THR A 17 -4.41 7.77 18.47
N GLU A 18 -3.53 7.85 19.47
CA GLU A 18 -3.33 9.08 20.26
C GLU A 18 -3.00 10.31 19.41
N LYS A 19 -2.46 10.11 18.21
CA LYS A 19 -2.07 11.17 17.27
C LYS A 19 -3.10 11.39 16.14
N GLY A 20 -4.26 10.75 16.25
CA GLY A 20 -5.36 10.83 15.28
C GLY A 20 -5.61 9.52 14.54
N ASN A 21 -6.56 9.58 13.61
CA ASN A 21 -7.02 8.42 12.86
C ASN A 21 -6.08 8.09 11.70
N ILE A 22 -5.69 6.82 11.59
CA ILE A 22 -4.83 6.31 10.51
C ILE A 22 -5.49 5.16 9.78
N PHE A 23 -5.20 5.02 8.49
CA PHE A 23 -5.62 3.86 7.70
C PHE A 23 -4.47 2.87 7.58
N ARG A 24 -4.78 1.58 7.78
CA ARG A 24 -3.80 0.52 7.58
C ARG A 24 -3.65 0.25 6.08
N VAL A 25 -2.40 0.23 5.62
CA VAL A 25 -2.03 -0.10 4.25
C VAL A 25 -1.24 -1.40 4.24
N LYS A 26 -1.61 -2.34 3.37
CA LYS A 26 -0.85 -3.57 3.11
C LYS A 26 -0.26 -3.47 1.71
N ALA A 27 1.03 -3.75 1.60
CA ALA A 27 1.76 -3.74 0.35
C ALA A 27 2.59 -5.01 0.22
N LYS A 28 2.71 -5.51 -0.99
CA LYS A 28 3.54 -6.66 -1.33
C LYS A 28 4.77 -6.20 -2.08
N ALA A 29 5.93 -6.51 -1.52
CA ALA A 29 7.21 -6.26 -2.13
C ALA A 29 7.82 -7.58 -2.63
N LYS A 30 8.47 -7.53 -3.79
CA LYS A 30 9.34 -8.63 -4.23
C LYS A 30 10.72 -8.37 -3.67
N LEU A 31 11.21 -9.29 -2.84
CA LEU A 31 12.52 -9.20 -2.22
C LEU A 31 13.53 -10.04 -2.99
N THR A 32 14.74 -9.52 -3.15
CA THR A 32 15.91 -10.27 -3.60
C THR A 32 16.42 -11.18 -2.47
N ALA A 33 17.22 -12.19 -2.81
CA ALA A 33 17.81 -13.10 -1.82
C ALA A 33 18.68 -12.38 -0.77
N GLN A 34 19.29 -11.24 -1.13
CA GLN A 34 20.07 -10.42 -0.23
C GLN A 34 19.18 -9.64 0.75
N GLU A 35 18.10 -9.03 0.26
CA GLU A 35 17.14 -8.28 1.09
C GLU A 35 16.42 -9.19 2.09
N SER A 36 16.02 -10.40 1.66
CA SER A 36 15.33 -11.37 2.51
C SER A 36 16.17 -11.86 3.69
N ARG A 37 17.50 -11.79 3.62
CA ARG A 37 18.39 -12.14 4.75
C ARG A 37 18.42 -11.04 5.81
N SER A 38 18.24 -9.79 5.39
CA SER A 38 18.30 -8.61 6.28
C SER A 38 16.93 -8.19 6.81
N LEU A 39 15.86 -8.39 6.04
CA LEU A 39 14.50 -8.01 6.41
C LEU A 39 13.87 -9.11 7.29
N LYS A 40 13.56 -8.78 8.54
CA LYS A 40 12.87 -9.69 9.48
C LYS A 40 11.53 -9.12 9.91
N TYR A 41 10.67 -9.96 10.49
CA TYR A 41 9.43 -9.51 11.10
C TYR A 41 9.69 -8.48 12.21
N GLY A 42 8.83 -7.48 12.33
CA GLY A 42 8.96 -6.40 13.33
C GLY A 42 9.87 -5.24 12.91
N PHE A 43 10.39 -5.24 11.69
CA PHE A 43 11.15 -4.10 11.16
C PHE A 43 10.28 -2.84 11.05
N GLN A 44 10.84 -1.73 11.55
CA GLN A 44 10.31 -0.37 11.40
C GLN A 44 11.22 0.42 10.46
N GLY A 45 10.63 1.31 9.66
CA GLY A 45 11.38 2.18 8.78
C GLY A 45 10.55 3.36 8.30
N ARG A 46 11.16 4.21 7.47
CA ARG A 46 10.47 5.28 6.78
C ARG A 46 9.86 4.74 5.48
N VAL A 47 8.60 5.08 5.24
CA VAL A 47 7.88 4.70 4.02
C VAL A 47 7.54 5.96 3.24
N THR A 48 7.70 5.90 1.91
CA THR A 48 7.27 6.95 0.99
C THR A 48 6.27 6.33 0.02
N SER A 49 5.06 6.89 -0.03
CA SER A 49 4.01 6.46 -0.96
C SER A 49 3.93 7.43 -2.13
N ILE A 50 3.80 6.91 -3.35
CA ILE A 50 3.58 7.71 -4.56
C ILE A 50 2.08 7.63 -4.86
N ILE A 51 1.40 8.77 -4.76
CA ILE A 51 -0.02 8.89 -5.11
C ILE A 51 -0.09 9.33 -6.57
N ASP A 52 -0.51 8.42 -7.44
CA ASP A 52 -0.80 8.78 -8.83
C ASP A 52 -2.11 9.58 -8.92
N LYS A 53 -2.17 10.55 -9.82
CA LYS A 53 -3.35 11.41 -10.01
C LYS A 53 -4.24 10.81 -11.09
N LYS A 54 -5.28 10.07 -10.67
CA LYS A 54 -6.30 9.55 -11.57
C LYS A 54 -7.47 10.53 -11.71
N SER A 55 -7.98 10.75 -12.92
CA SER A 55 -9.19 11.54 -13.12
C SER A 55 -10.43 10.81 -12.58
N TYR A 56 -11.42 11.56 -12.08
CA TYR A 56 -12.66 11.00 -11.54
C TYR A 56 -13.37 10.08 -12.55
N PHE A 57 -13.39 10.46 -13.82
CA PHE A 57 -13.96 9.64 -14.90
C PHE A 57 -13.25 8.28 -15.03
N ALA A 58 -11.92 8.25 -14.93
CA ALA A 58 -11.17 7.01 -15.03
C ALA A 58 -11.33 6.13 -13.77
N TYR A 59 -11.53 6.71 -12.58
CA TYR A 59 -11.94 5.94 -11.39
C TYR A 59 -13.33 5.31 -11.56
N LEU A 60 -14.31 6.09 -12.04
CA LEU A 60 -15.66 5.61 -12.25
C LEU A 60 -15.71 4.49 -13.30
N LYS A 61 -14.97 4.66 -14.41
CA LYS A 61 -14.80 3.63 -15.44
C LYS A 61 -14.26 2.34 -14.83
N ASP A 62 -13.14 2.37 -14.11
CA ASP A 62 -12.59 1.17 -13.48
C ASP A 62 -13.59 0.50 -12.53
N LYS A 63 -14.34 1.28 -11.74
CA LYS A 63 -15.31 0.71 -10.79
C LYS A 63 -16.46 -0.02 -11.50
N LEU A 64 -16.89 0.47 -12.65
CA LEU A 64 -17.98 -0.13 -13.44
C LEU A 64 -17.50 -1.34 -14.26
N PHE A 65 -16.28 -1.30 -14.78
CA PHE A 65 -15.78 -2.33 -15.71
C PHE A 65 -14.87 -3.38 -15.07
N ASN A 66 -14.28 -3.16 -13.88
CA ASN A 66 -13.55 -4.21 -13.15
C ASN A 66 -14.46 -5.21 -12.41
N GLN A 67 -15.78 -5.05 -12.46
CA GLN A 67 -16.73 -6.04 -11.92
C GLN A 67 -17.18 -7.09 -12.96
N LEU A 68 -16.65 -7.04 -14.19
CA LEU A 68 -17.07 -7.87 -15.32
C LEU A 68 -16.05 -8.94 -15.73
N ASN A 69 -15.01 -9.19 -14.93
CA ASN A 69 -14.08 -10.32 -15.13
C ASN A 69 -13.86 -11.09 -13.83
#